data_AF-A0A1E7F447-F1
#
_entry.id   AF-A0A1E7F447-F1
#
_cell.length_a   1.000
_cell.length_b   1.000
_cell.length_c   1.000
_cell.angle_alpha   90.00
_cell.angle_beta   90.00
_cell.angle_gamma   90.00
#
_symmetry.space_group_name_H-M   'P 1'
#
loop_
_entity.id
_entity.type
_entity.pdbx_description
1 polymer ?
#
loop_
_entity_poly.entity_id
_entity_poly.type
_entity_poly.pdbx_seq_one_letter_code
_entity_poly.pdbx_strand_id
1 'polypeptide(L)'
;MLIDIWRMLISYEFGGLYTDIDNWPGQDMNSTTIHVDDSFFSLSDSKDRPSQWLFAMTPKHPIAIFTLQDISRRLLKIKNVARPRVVHITGPQPLKTSY
;
A
#
# COMPACT_ATOMS: atom_id res chain seq x y z
N MET A 1 -0.04 3.80 11.09
CA MET A 1 -1.30 4.58 10.92
C MET A 1 -1.10 5.78 10.02
N LEU A 2 -0.48 6.88 10.46
CA LEU A 2 -0.28 8.05 9.58
C LEU A 2 0.62 7.75 8.37
N ILE A 3 1.70 6.99 8.58
CA ILE A 3 2.61 6.59 7.51
C ILE A 3 1.93 5.74 6.42
N ASP A 4 0.90 4.97 6.78
CA ASP A 4 0.15 4.16 5.83
C ASP A 4 -0.73 5.06 4.93
N ILE A 5 -1.21 6.20 5.45
CA ILE A 5 -1.94 7.19 4.66
C ILE A 5 -0.98 7.95 3.74
N TRP A 6 0.16 8.41 4.29
CA TRP A 6 1.15 9.17 3.53
C TRP A 6 1.74 8.38 2.38
N ARG A 7 2.09 7.10 2.56
CA ARG A 7 2.59 6.27 1.46
C ARG A 7 1.57 6.19 0.32
N MET A 8 0.29 5.99 0.64
CA MET A 8 -0.76 5.92 -0.36
C MET A 8 -1.01 7.27 -1.06
N LEU A 9 -0.93 8.39 -0.32
CA LEU A 9 -1.05 9.73 -0.91
C LEU A 9 0.11 10.05 -1.87
N ILE A 10 1.34 9.77 -1.46
CA ILE A 10 2.54 10.00 -2.29
C ILE A 10 2.50 9.11 -3.52
N SER A 11 2.21 7.82 -3.37
CA SER A 11 2.09 6.90 -4.51
C SER A 11 0.91 7.23 -5.42
N TYR A 12 -0.20 7.75 -4.88
CA TYR A 12 -1.29 8.25 -5.72
C TYR A 12 -0.85 9.48 -6.52
N GLU A 13 -0.14 10.43 -5.92
CA GLU A 13 0.25 11.65 -6.61
C GLU A 13 1.31 11.40 -7.68
N PHE A 14 2.37 10.67 -7.32
CA PHE A 14 3.59 10.58 -8.11
C PHE A 14 3.84 9.19 -8.72
N GLY A 15 3.11 8.16 -8.29
CA GLY A 15 3.42 6.77 -8.65
C GLY A 15 4.80 6.34 -8.13
N GLY A 16 5.43 5.43 -8.87
CA GLY A 16 6.77 4.93 -8.59
C GLY A 16 6.78 3.76 -7.61
N LEU A 17 7.98 3.48 -7.07
CA LEU A 17 8.24 2.41 -6.12
C LEU A 17 8.23 2.98 -4.69
N TYR A 18 7.37 2.44 -3.84
CA TYR A 18 7.42 2.64 -2.39
C TYR A 18 8.13 1.46 -1.74
N THR A 19 9.02 1.74 -0.78
CA THR A 19 9.61 0.75 0.11
C THR A 19 9.73 1.33 1.51
N ASP A 20 9.46 0.51 2.54
CA ASP A 20 9.86 0.84 3.90
C ASP A 20 11.40 0.94 3.98
N ILE A 21 11.89 1.80 4.88
CA ILE A 21 13.31 2.21 4.94
C ILE A 21 14.25 1.07 5.41
N ASP A 22 13.68 0.11 6.11
CA ASP A 22 14.37 -1.06 6.68
C ASP A 22 14.31 -2.29 5.75
N ASN A 23 13.75 -2.15 4.54
CA ASN A 23 13.78 -3.21 3.55
C ASN A 23 15.16 -3.33 2.90
N TRP A 24 15.57 -4.57 2.66
CA TRP A 24 16.76 -4.92 1.91
C TRP A 24 16.37 -5.72 0.66
N PRO A 25 16.79 -5.33 -0.55
CA PRO A 25 16.57 -6.13 -1.74
C PRO A 25 17.42 -7.40 -1.62
N GLY A 26 16.76 -8.53 -1.40
CA GLY A 26 17.40 -9.85 -1.45
C GLY A 26 17.96 -10.14 -2.85
N GLN A 27 18.40 -11.38 -3.09
CA GLN A 27 18.98 -11.76 -4.38
C GLN A 27 17.96 -11.85 -5.53
N ASP A 28 16.68 -11.96 -5.21
CA ASP A 28 15.61 -12.23 -6.19
C ASP A 28 15.02 -10.96 -6.82
N MET A 29 15.35 -9.77 -6.29
CA MET A 29 14.85 -8.50 -6.84
C MET A 29 15.92 -7.83 -7.70
N ASN A 30 15.59 -7.58 -8.96
CA ASN A 30 16.48 -6.95 -9.93
C ASN A 30 15.69 -6.04 -10.90
N SER A 31 16.37 -5.50 -11.91
CA SER A 31 15.80 -4.54 -12.86
C SER A 31 14.70 -5.12 -13.76
N THR A 32 14.45 -6.43 -13.74
CA THR A 32 13.38 -7.07 -14.52
C THR A 32 12.23 -7.56 -13.65
N THR A 33 12.24 -7.29 -12.33
CA THR A 33 11.17 -7.73 -11.42
C THR A 33 9.88 -6.94 -11.62
N ILE A 34 9.97 -5.66 -12.00
CA ILE A 34 8.83 -4.80 -12.33
C ILE A 34 8.95 -4.44 -13.81
N HIS A 35 7.94 -4.80 -14.60
CA HIS A 35 7.93 -4.57 -16.04
C HIS A 35 7.46 -3.15 -16.38
N VAL A 36 7.86 -2.65 -17.55
CA VAL A 36 7.55 -1.27 -18.00
C VAL A 36 6.04 -1.05 -18.21
N ASP A 37 5.33 -2.12 -18.47
CA ASP A 37 3.90 -2.24 -18.71
C ASP A 37 3.09 -2.56 -17.43
N ASP A 38 3.76 -2.79 -16.30
CA ASP A 38 3.08 -2.98 -15.02
C ASP A 38 2.49 -1.64 -14.53
N SER A 39 1.15 -1.56 -14.47
CA SER A 39 0.49 -0.41 -13.83
C SER A 39 0.51 -0.49 -12.30
N PHE A 40 0.67 -1.70 -11.76
CA PHE A 40 0.75 -2.01 -10.34
C PHE A 40 1.61 -3.25 -10.09
N PHE A 41 2.44 -3.21 -9.06
CA PHE A 41 3.24 -4.33 -8.58
C PHE A 41 3.22 -4.37 -7.06
N SER A 42 3.14 -5.56 -6.48
CA SER A 42 3.29 -5.77 -5.04
C SER A 42 3.62 -7.24 -4.75
N LEU A 43 4.35 -7.49 -3.67
CA LEU A 43 4.54 -8.85 -3.17
C LEU A 43 3.32 -9.27 -2.35
N SER A 44 3.06 -10.56 -2.27
CA SER A 44 1.98 -11.08 -1.42
C SER A 44 2.50 -11.33 0.00
N ASP A 45 1.79 -10.81 1.01
CA ASP A 45 2.08 -11.12 2.41
C ASP A 45 1.55 -12.51 2.82
N SER A 46 1.83 -12.95 4.06
CA SER A 46 1.40 -14.26 4.56
C SER A 46 -0.11 -14.47 4.66
N LYS A 47 -0.91 -13.44 4.37
CA LYS A 47 -2.39 -13.46 4.33
C LYS A 47 -2.93 -13.19 2.93
N ASP A 48 -2.10 -13.38 1.91
CA ASP A 48 -2.45 -13.20 0.51
C ASP A 48 -2.87 -11.76 0.17
N ARG A 49 -2.24 -10.77 0.81
CA ARG A 49 -2.54 -9.35 0.58
C ARG A 49 -1.38 -8.68 -0.14
N PRO A 50 -1.64 -7.70 -1.01
CA PRO A 50 -0.56 -6.85 -1.50
C PRO A 50 0.19 -6.21 -0.32
N SER A 51 1.50 -6.36 -0.30
CA SER A 51 2.37 -5.75 0.69
C SER A 51 2.31 -4.24 0.61
N GLN A 52 1.97 -3.59 1.72
CA GLN A 52 2.11 -2.14 1.83
C GLN A 52 3.54 -1.70 2.14
N TRP A 53 4.43 -2.63 2.54
CA TRP A 53 5.83 -2.33 2.84
C TRP A 53 6.72 -2.27 1.60
N LEU A 54 6.27 -2.82 0.46
CA LEU A 54 6.92 -2.71 -0.85
C LEU A 54 5.87 -2.86 -1.95
N PHE A 55 5.72 -1.84 -2.78
CA PHE A 55 4.82 -1.88 -3.94
C PHE A 55 5.21 -0.79 -4.95
N ALA A 56 4.80 -0.96 -6.19
CA ALA A 56 4.90 0.08 -7.21
C ALA A 56 3.54 0.30 -7.89
N MET A 57 3.31 1.51 -8.39
CA MET A 57 2.13 1.83 -9.17
C MET A 57 2.37 3.05 -10.05
N THR A 58 1.58 3.19 -11.12
CA THR A 58 1.55 4.43 -11.90
C THR A 58 0.92 5.58 -11.09
N PRO A 59 1.23 6.84 -11.39
CA PRO A 59 0.53 7.97 -10.78
C PRO A 59 -0.97 7.86 -11.03
N LYS A 60 -1.75 8.31 -10.05
CA LYS A 60 -3.22 8.32 -10.03
C LYS A 60 -3.87 6.93 -10.20
N HIS A 61 -3.18 5.85 -9.84
CA HIS A 61 -3.72 4.49 -10.00
C HIS A 61 -5.03 4.27 -9.22
N PRO A 62 -6.07 3.65 -9.81
CA PRO A 62 -7.36 3.41 -9.16
C PRO A 62 -7.27 2.70 -7.80
N ILE A 63 -6.38 1.73 -7.69
CA ILE A 63 -6.11 1.01 -6.43
C ILE A 63 -5.78 1.98 -5.29
N ALA A 64 -4.97 3.02 -5.55
CA ALA A 64 -4.57 3.96 -4.51
C ALA A 64 -5.73 4.82 -4.03
N ILE A 65 -6.54 5.37 -4.95
CA ILE A 65 -7.69 6.19 -4.57
C ILE A 65 -8.78 5.36 -3.87
N PHE A 66 -9.02 4.12 -4.31
CA PHE A 66 -9.96 3.23 -3.62
C PHE A 66 -9.44 2.80 -2.24
N THR A 67 -8.14 2.58 -2.10
CA THR A 67 -7.49 2.31 -0.81
C THR A 67 -7.67 3.50 0.13
N LEU A 68 -7.39 4.73 -0.33
CA LEU A 68 -7.57 5.95 0.46
C LEU A 68 -9.02 6.14 0.90
N GLN A 69 -9.99 5.92 -0.02
CA GLN A 69 -11.41 5.98 0.32
C GLN A 69 -11.81 4.92 1.36
N ASP A 70 -11.33 3.68 1.23
CA ASP A 70 -11.61 2.63 2.19
C ASP A 70 -10.99 2.93 3.57
N ILE A 71 -9.75 3.43 3.59
CA ILE A 71 -9.12 3.94 4.81
C ILE A 71 -9.97 5.04 5.47
N SER A 72 -10.43 6.04 4.70
CA SER A 72 -11.29 7.10 5.23
C SER A 72 -12.59 6.54 5.83
N ARG A 73 -13.27 5.63 5.14
CA ARG A 73 -14.50 4.98 5.64
C ARG A 73 -14.25 4.21 6.93
N ARG A 74 -13.10 3.55 7.07
CA ARG A 74 -12.73 2.79 8.28
C ARG A 74 -12.37 3.71 9.44
N LEU A 75 -11.59 4.76 9.19
CA LEU A 75 -11.22 5.77 10.19
C LEU A 75 -12.46 6.41 10.83
N LEU A 76 -13.47 6.76 10.02
CA LEU A 76 -14.73 7.33 10.50
C LEU A 76 -15.53 6.39 11.42
N LYS A 77 -15.25 5.08 11.40
CA LYS A 77 -15.94 4.06 12.21
C LYS A 77 -15.17 3.68 13.48
N ILE A 78 -13.99 4.25 13.71
CA ILE A 78 -13.17 3.91 14.88
C ILE A 78 -13.78 4.52 16.15
N LYS A 79 -14.02 3.67 17.15
CA LYS A 79 -14.45 4.11 18.48
C LYS A 79 -13.30 4.57 19.37
N ASN A 80 -12.12 3.97 19.21
CA ASN A 80 -10.93 4.28 20.01
C ASN A 80 -9.69 4.45 19.13
N VAL A 81 -9.30 5.71 18.92
CA VAL A 81 -8.15 6.10 18.09
C VAL A 81 -6.80 5.84 18.76
N ALA A 82 -6.76 5.58 20.08
CA ALA A 82 -5.52 5.31 20.80
C ALA A 82 -4.99 3.87 20.59
N ARG A 83 -5.87 2.93 20.18
CA ARG A 83 -5.50 1.54 19.91
C ARG A 83 -6.18 1.02 18.63
N PRO A 84 -5.89 1.64 17.48
CA PRO A 84 -6.49 1.22 16.21
C PRO A 84 -5.95 -0.16 15.84
N ARG A 85 -6.80 -1.00 15.25
CA ARG A 85 -6.36 -2.22 14.56
C ARG A 85 -5.69 -1.85 13.24
N VAL A 86 -4.48 -1.30 13.30
CA VAL A 86 -3.77 -0.63 12.18
C VAL A 86 -3.85 -1.44 10.88
N VAL A 87 -3.50 -2.73 10.92
CA VAL A 87 -3.55 -3.64 9.77
C VAL A 87 -4.90 -3.64 9.04
N HIS A 88 -6.00 -3.51 9.77
CA HIS A 88 -7.36 -3.56 9.25
C HIS A 88 -7.94 -2.20 8.88
N ILE A 89 -7.29 -1.11 9.27
CA ILE A 89 -7.83 0.25 9.17
C ILE A 89 -7.03 1.05 8.15
N THR A 90 -5.73 1.14 8.33
CA THR A 90 -4.83 1.94 7.48
C THR A 90 -3.78 1.09 6.77
N GLY A 91 -3.49 -0.10 7.29
CA GLY A 91 -2.50 -1.05 6.77
C GLY A 91 -2.97 -1.86 5.54
N PRO A 92 -2.42 -3.07 5.31
CA PRO A 92 -2.60 -3.81 4.05
C PRO A 92 -4.02 -4.31 3.76
N GLN A 93 -4.92 -4.33 4.75
CA GLN A 93 -6.29 -4.80 4.50
C GLN A 93 -7.08 -3.89 3.55
N PRO A 94 -7.11 -2.55 3.74
CA PRO A 94 -7.66 -1.62 2.76
C PRO A 94 -7.10 -1.78 1.34
N LEU A 95 -5.80 -2.09 1.21
CA LEU A 95 -5.17 -2.32 -0.08
C LEU A 95 -5.71 -3.59 -0.74
N LYS A 96 -5.82 -4.71 -0.01
CA LYS A 96 -6.42 -5.96 -0.55
C LYS A 96 -7.86 -5.76 -1.02
N THR A 97 -8.65 -4.92 -0.36
CA THR A 97 -10.04 -4.68 -0.79
C THR A 97 -10.16 -3.75 -2.00
N SER A 98 -9.05 -3.13 -2.41
CA SER A 98 -9.01 -2.11 -3.46
C SER A 98 -8.19 -2.53 -4.69
N TYR A 99 -7.35 -3.56 -4.56
CA TYR A 99 -6.64 -4.29 -5.61
C TYR A 99 -7.58 -5.33 -6.22
#